data_AF-A0A3D1RIP3-F1
#
_entry.id   AF-A0A3D1RIP3-F1
#
_cell.length_a   1.000
_cell.length_b   1.000
_cell.length_c   1.000
_cell.angle_alpha   90.00
_cell.angle_beta   90.00
_cell.angle_gamma   90.00
#
_symmetry.space_group_name_H-M   'P 1'
#
loop_
_entity.id
_entity.type
_entity.pdbx_description
1 polymer ?
#
loop_
_entity_poly.entity_id
_entity_poly.type
_entity_poly.pdbx_seq_one_letter_code
_entity_poly.pdbx_strand_id
1 'polypeptide(L)'
;MDLKQQADKRIEAANATNRDQLASIVRQADPALYNQINLGEPERKEYFYVHHQSITVTRTPYLYFIPARPELKSALLEWKQSTSDTEMEMVQADLSQFVKAAEALGLTRFRNAAYDDDPTVFEQLPVEMYNNQVAHHQPDYVIANESNIADCKICNGNRYVPCDFPPCGGQHIYDCDTCQGTGKVSCEECKGFREVDCRVCSGTGRCQCTACKGKGRNTCLMCDGKGSVERAGQPPVTCNGCSGSGYVVCTSCEQGKIHCINCGGDGKVGCDHCRATGAVTCSHCMGHKKLTCTHCYGDNTDNRYGKIDCKDCAATGGIITLAFVETKITVQNTRRLAWKGAHAFEEDITLKRLEGYVQAHSPLQVVYNKVNLVQPFERYDVHSRALSHMILEQDAISKKTYPLLIQEALYYEPVPVATFSYQHLTSGETHHVSVLNYDQHPEVIYHSVPSATSLGGVSKRRGYGYFIGKAFNTKSYRNQTDNINELRLLICLARA
;
A
#
# COMPACT_ATOMS: atom_id res chain seq x y z
N MET A 1 -15.35 -8.18 -50.03
CA MET A 1 -16.29 -7.09 -50.30
C MET A 1 -16.07 -6.05 -49.22
N ASP A 2 -16.01 -4.77 -49.57
CA ASP A 2 -15.78 -3.67 -48.63
C ASP A 2 -16.90 -3.64 -47.57
N LEU A 3 -16.57 -3.50 -46.27
CA LEU A 3 -17.56 -3.55 -45.17
C LEU A 3 -18.64 -2.49 -45.36
N LYS A 4 -18.24 -1.30 -45.81
CA LYS A 4 -19.14 -0.21 -46.13
C LYS A 4 -20.17 -0.63 -47.19
N GLN A 5 -19.72 -1.25 -48.28
CA GLN A 5 -20.62 -1.70 -49.35
C GLN A 5 -21.60 -2.78 -48.88
N GLN A 6 -21.20 -3.64 -47.95
CA GLN A 6 -22.10 -4.64 -47.35
C GLN A 6 -23.17 -3.96 -46.49
N ALA A 7 -22.74 -3.02 -45.62
CA ALA A 7 -23.63 -2.27 -44.75
C ALA A 7 -24.64 -1.43 -45.56
N ASP A 8 -24.17 -0.67 -46.55
CA ASP A 8 -25.00 0.19 -47.39
C ASP A 8 -26.09 -0.62 -48.11
N LYS A 9 -25.71 -1.75 -48.74
CA LYS A 9 -26.68 -2.62 -49.43
C LYS A 9 -27.76 -3.15 -48.49
N ARG A 10 -27.38 -3.51 -47.26
CA ARG A 10 -28.31 -4.02 -46.27
C ARG A 10 -29.29 -2.93 -45.80
N ILE A 11 -28.79 -1.70 -45.59
CA ILE A 11 -29.60 -0.53 -45.25
C ILE A 11 -30.54 -0.16 -46.41
N GLU A 12 -30.06 -0.18 -47.66
CA GLU A 12 -30.88 0.08 -48.85
C GLU A 12 -32.00 -0.95 -49.01
N ALA A 13 -31.70 -2.24 -48.83
CA ALA A 13 -32.70 -3.31 -48.88
C ALA A 13 -33.78 -3.16 -47.81
N ALA A 14 -33.39 -2.76 -46.59
CA ALA A 14 -34.31 -2.45 -45.52
C ALA A 14 -35.23 -1.27 -45.87
N ASN A 15 -34.66 -0.18 -46.38
CA ASN A 15 -35.40 1.02 -46.76
C ASN A 15 -36.38 0.79 -47.92
N ALA A 16 -36.12 -0.19 -48.79
CA ALA A 16 -37.03 -0.60 -49.85
C ALA A 16 -38.30 -1.34 -49.35
N THR A 17 -38.24 -1.95 -48.16
CA THR A 17 -39.40 -2.61 -47.56
C THR A 17 -40.43 -1.55 -47.17
N ASN A 18 -41.67 -1.63 -47.63
CA ASN A 18 -42.70 -0.62 -47.33
C ASN A 18 -43.49 -0.91 -46.04
N ARG A 19 -44.39 0.00 -45.67
CA ARG A 19 -45.21 -0.10 -44.45
C ARG A 19 -46.08 -1.37 -44.41
N ASP A 20 -46.75 -1.69 -45.53
CA ASP A 20 -47.71 -2.79 -45.58
C ASP A 20 -47.00 -4.15 -45.54
N GLN A 21 -45.80 -4.25 -46.11
CA GLN A 21 -44.93 -5.41 -45.96
C GLN A 21 -44.54 -5.64 -44.49
N LEU A 22 -44.10 -4.60 -43.78
CA LEU A 22 -43.78 -4.71 -42.34
C LEU A 22 -45.03 -5.08 -41.51
N ALA A 23 -46.18 -4.47 -41.80
CA ALA A 23 -47.44 -4.78 -41.14
C ALA A 23 -47.87 -6.24 -41.38
N SER A 24 -47.63 -6.77 -42.59
CA SER A 24 -47.88 -8.18 -42.91
C SER A 24 -47.02 -9.14 -42.09
N ILE A 25 -45.76 -8.77 -41.80
CA ILE A 25 -44.86 -9.57 -40.96
C ILE A 25 -45.39 -9.64 -39.53
N VAL A 26 -45.81 -8.48 -38.97
CA VAL A 26 -46.44 -8.43 -37.63
C VAL A 26 -47.71 -9.29 -37.60
N ARG A 27 -48.55 -9.20 -38.64
CA ARG A 27 -49.77 -10.01 -38.77
C ARG A 27 -49.50 -11.51 -38.84
N GLN A 28 -48.44 -11.93 -39.54
CA GLN A 28 -48.08 -13.34 -39.65
C GLN A 28 -47.54 -13.90 -38.33
N ALA A 29 -46.85 -13.08 -37.53
CA ALA A 29 -46.31 -13.49 -36.25
C ALA A 29 -47.40 -13.76 -35.19
N ASP A 30 -48.45 -12.93 -35.14
CA ASP A 30 -49.63 -13.18 -34.30
C ASP A 30 -50.91 -12.66 -34.97
N PRO A 31 -51.59 -13.49 -35.77
CA PRO A 31 -52.83 -13.10 -36.45
C PRO A 31 -53.97 -12.74 -35.49
N ALA A 32 -54.00 -13.36 -34.31
CA ALA A 32 -55.08 -13.19 -33.33
C ALA A 32 -54.97 -11.83 -32.64
N LEU A 33 -53.76 -11.45 -32.22
CA LEU A 33 -53.49 -10.12 -31.68
C LEU A 33 -53.64 -9.04 -32.76
N TYR A 34 -53.15 -9.27 -33.98
CA TYR A 34 -53.20 -8.28 -35.05
C TYR A 34 -54.62 -7.80 -35.37
N ASN A 35 -55.62 -8.69 -35.33
CA ASN A 35 -57.01 -8.33 -35.56
C ASN A 35 -57.64 -7.51 -34.41
N GLN A 36 -56.94 -7.38 -33.28
CA GLN A 36 -57.39 -6.68 -32.07
C GLN A 36 -56.60 -5.40 -31.80
N ILE A 37 -55.75 -4.95 -32.72
CA ILE A 37 -54.90 -3.78 -32.54
C ILE A 37 -55.06 -2.78 -33.69
N ASN A 38 -54.86 -1.51 -33.36
CA ASN A 38 -54.62 -0.47 -34.35
C ASN A 38 -53.11 -0.21 -34.42
N LEU A 39 -52.47 -0.70 -35.48
CA LEU A 39 -51.03 -0.54 -35.69
C LEU A 39 -50.72 0.84 -36.29
N GLY A 40 -49.88 1.61 -35.61
CA GLY A 40 -49.46 2.94 -36.06
C GLY A 40 -48.42 2.91 -37.19
N GLU A 41 -47.76 4.04 -37.39
CA GLU A 41 -46.67 4.15 -38.38
C GLU A 41 -45.35 3.56 -37.83
N PRO A 42 -44.56 2.87 -38.68
CA PRO A 42 -43.28 2.32 -38.27
C PRO A 42 -42.23 3.42 -38.11
N GLU A 43 -41.56 3.41 -36.96
CA GLU A 43 -40.29 4.10 -36.77
C GLU A 43 -39.15 3.16 -37.18
N ARG A 44 -38.39 3.53 -38.22
CA ARG A 44 -37.21 2.77 -38.66
C ARG A 44 -36.00 3.16 -37.81
N LYS A 45 -35.36 2.15 -37.23
CA LYS A 45 -34.20 2.27 -36.36
C LYS A 45 -33.03 1.51 -36.98
N GLU A 46 -31.90 2.20 -37.14
CA GLU A 46 -30.66 1.62 -37.63
C GLU A 46 -29.81 1.18 -36.43
N TYR A 47 -29.90 -0.10 -36.08
CA TYR A 47 -28.98 -0.70 -35.11
C TYR A 47 -27.76 -1.27 -35.81
N PHE A 48 -26.65 -1.37 -35.09
CA PHE A 48 -25.39 -1.92 -35.54
C PHE A 48 -24.88 -2.90 -34.49
N TYR A 49 -24.56 -4.10 -34.94
CA TYR A 49 -23.62 -4.95 -34.23
C TYR A 49 -22.22 -4.42 -34.50
N VAL A 50 -21.40 -4.27 -33.45
CA VAL A 50 -20.01 -3.83 -33.58
C VAL A 50 -19.11 -4.75 -32.79
N HIS A 51 -18.12 -5.33 -33.45
CA HIS A 51 -16.99 -5.99 -32.85
C HIS A 51 -15.77 -5.09 -33.01
N HIS A 52 -15.22 -4.60 -31.91
CA HIS A 52 -14.16 -3.60 -31.88
C HIS A 52 -12.97 -4.11 -31.07
N GLN A 53 -11.77 -3.93 -31.62
CA GLN A 53 -10.52 -4.14 -30.93
C GLN A 53 -9.71 -2.84 -30.95
N SER A 54 -9.25 -2.42 -29.78
CA SER A 54 -8.28 -1.34 -29.63
C SER A 54 -7.01 -1.88 -28.97
N ILE A 55 -5.87 -1.38 -29.45
CA ILE A 55 -4.58 -1.53 -28.79
C ILE A 55 -4.14 -0.14 -28.36
N THR A 56 -3.95 0.04 -27.06
CA THR A 56 -3.48 1.28 -26.47
C THR A 56 -2.14 1.08 -25.79
N VAL A 57 -1.36 2.16 -25.78
CA VAL A 57 -0.10 2.24 -25.04
C VAL A 57 -0.26 3.24 -23.90
N THR A 58 0.30 2.93 -22.74
CA THR A 58 0.49 3.86 -21.63
C THR A 58 1.96 3.83 -21.26
N ARG A 59 2.60 4.99 -21.22
CA ARG A 59 3.98 5.11 -20.76
C ARG A 59 3.99 5.85 -19.44
N THR A 60 4.66 5.27 -18.45
CA THR A 60 4.71 5.84 -17.10
C THR A 60 6.17 5.99 -16.68
N PRO A 61 6.64 7.23 -16.45
CA PRO A 61 7.99 7.45 -15.97
C PRO A 61 8.08 7.21 -14.46
N TYR A 62 9.16 6.57 -14.04
CA TYR A 62 9.43 6.16 -12.68
C TYR A 62 10.86 6.53 -12.27
N LEU A 63 11.06 6.62 -10.96
CA LEU A 63 12.33 6.80 -10.29
C LEU A 63 12.58 5.66 -9.30
N TYR A 64 13.81 5.17 -9.30
CA TYR A 64 14.37 4.32 -8.26
C TYR A 64 15.54 5.03 -7.58
N PHE A 65 15.65 4.85 -6.26
CA PHE A 65 16.83 5.24 -5.48
C PHE A 65 17.42 3.98 -4.86
N ILE A 66 18.54 3.48 -5.40
CA ILE A 66 19.09 2.17 -5.05
C ILE A 66 20.55 2.33 -4.63
N PRO A 67 21.03 1.62 -3.59
CA PRO A 67 22.45 1.53 -3.31
C PRO A 67 23.30 1.19 -4.54
N ALA A 68 24.33 1.98 -4.81
CA ALA A 68 25.20 1.86 -5.97
C ALA A 68 26.15 0.64 -5.88
N ARG A 69 25.60 -0.56 -5.87
CA ARG A 69 26.38 -1.80 -5.90
C ARG A 69 27.23 -1.86 -7.18
N PRO A 70 28.42 -2.49 -7.15
CA PRO A 70 29.34 -2.51 -8.30
C PRO A 70 28.69 -2.95 -9.61
N GLU A 71 27.90 -4.02 -9.57
CA GLU A 71 27.18 -4.57 -10.73
C GLU A 71 26.18 -3.57 -11.34
N LEU A 72 25.39 -2.89 -10.51
CA LEU A 72 24.41 -1.89 -10.95
C LEU A 72 25.11 -0.62 -11.47
N LYS A 73 26.21 -0.23 -10.81
CA LYS A 73 27.03 0.91 -11.21
C LYS A 73 27.60 0.68 -12.61
N SER A 74 28.18 -0.49 -12.87
CA SER A 74 28.72 -0.85 -14.18
C SER A 74 27.62 -0.84 -15.25
N ALA A 75 26.47 -1.46 -14.98
CA ALA A 75 25.34 -1.49 -15.91
C ALA A 75 24.85 -0.07 -16.28
N LEU A 76 24.69 0.82 -15.29
CA LEU A 76 24.29 2.20 -15.55
C LEU A 76 25.35 2.96 -16.36
N LEU A 77 26.64 2.80 -16.01
CA LEU A 77 27.72 3.46 -16.73
C LEU A 77 27.79 2.98 -18.19
N GLU A 78 27.60 1.69 -18.45
CA GLU A 78 27.52 1.13 -19.79
C GLU A 78 26.42 1.77 -20.63
N TRP A 79 25.21 1.94 -20.08
CA TRP A 79 24.11 2.62 -20.77
C TRP A 79 24.41 4.09 -21.07
N LYS A 80 25.26 4.73 -20.26
CA LYS A 80 25.63 6.14 -20.42
C LYS A 80 26.85 6.39 -21.33
N GLN A 81 27.58 5.36 -21.77
CA GLN A 81 28.86 5.54 -22.50
C GLN A 81 28.74 6.34 -23.79
N SER A 82 27.56 6.35 -24.41
CA SER A 82 27.30 7.04 -25.68
C SER A 82 26.24 8.13 -25.59
N THR A 83 25.91 8.61 -24.38
CA THR A 83 24.80 9.54 -24.16
C THR A 83 25.28 10.90 -23.68
N SER A 84 24.59 11.96 -24.09
CA SER A 84 24.76 13.31 -23.55
C SER A 84 24.15 13.45 -22.15
N ASP A 85 24.82 14.18 -21.25
CA ASP A 85 24.27 14.55 -19.94
C ASP A 85 23.34 15.78 -20.01
N THR A 86 23.31 16.50 -21.14
CA THR A 86 22.51 17.74 -21.28
C THR A 86 21.21 17.52 -22.04
N GLU A 87 21.16 16.54 -22.93
CA GLU A 87 19.97 16.23 -23.73
C GLU A 87 19.25 15.00 -23.18
N MET A 88 17.93 14.98 -23.34
CA MET A 88 17.15 13.81 -22.94
C MET A 88 17.36 12.68 -23.93
N GLU A 89 18.11 11.68 -23.50
CA GLU A 89 18.35 10.46 -24.27
C GLU A 89 17.71 9.26 -23.60
N MET A 90 17.04 8.44 -24.41
CA MET A 90 16.29 7.27 -23.98
C MET A 90 17.04 6.01 -24.42
N VAL A 91 17.53 5.24 -23.47
CA VAL A 91 18.30 4.03 -23.72
C VAL A 91 17.45 2.81 -23.40
N GLN A 92 17.25 1.93 -24.38
CA GLN A 92 16.60 0.65 -24.15
C GLN A 92 17.48 -0.21 -23.24
N ALA A 93 16.92 -0.70 -22.13
CA ALA A 93 17.70 -1.37 -21.09
C ALA A 93 16.93 -2.52 -20.43
N ASP A 94 17.66 -3.53 -19.96
CA ASP A 94 17.11 -4.56 -19.07
C ASP A 94 17.25 -4.13 -17.61
N LEU A 95 16.13 -3.79 -16.99
CA LEU A 95 16.08 -3.34 -15.60
C LEU A 95 15.99 -4.48 -14.58
N SER A 96 16.01 -5.74 -15.01
CA SER A 96 15.79 -6.90 -14.14
C SER A 96 16.72 -6.93 -12.92
N GLN A 97 17.99 -6.55 -13.08
CA GLN A 97 18.95 -6.50 -11.97
C GLN A 97 18.63 -5.40 -10.95
N PHE A 98 18.22 -4.22 -11.44
CA PHE A 98 17.81 -3.09 -10.60
C PHE A 98 16.52 -3.39 -9.84
N VAL A 99 15.53 -3.99 -10.52
CA VAL A 99 14.26 -4.38 -9.89
C VAL A 99 14.51 -5.41 -8.79
N LYS A 100 15.29 -6.46 -9.05
CA LYS A 100 15.65 -7.46 -8.02
C LYS A 100 16.39 -6.84 -6.84
N ALA A 101 17.30 -5.91 -7.10
CA ALA A 101 18.04 -5.23 -6.04
C ALA A 101 17.12 -4.34 -5.18
N ALA A 102 16.18 -3.62 -5.82
CA ALA A 102 15.18 -2.82 -5.13
C ALA A 102 14.25 -3.70 -4.27
N GLU A 103 13.73 -4.80 -4.83
CA GLU A 103 12.88 -5.76 -4.11
C GLU A 103 13.56 -6.38 -2.90
N ALA A 104 14.82 -6.80 -3.04
CA ALA A 104 15.62 -7.37 -1.94
C ALA A 104 15.82 -6.39 -0.77
N LEU A 105 15.71 -5.08 -1.03
CA LEU A 105 15.82 -4.01 -0.04
C LEU A 105 14.45 -3.47 0.40
N GLY A 106 13.35 -4.00 -0.13
CA GLY A 106 11.99 -3.49 0.14
C GLY A 106 11.75 -2.09 -0.42
N LEU A 107 12.50 -1.68 -1.44
CA LEU A 107 12.41 -0.36 -2.06
C LEU A 107 11.30 -0.34 -3.12
N THR A 108 10.50 0.71 -3.12
CA THR A 108 9.45 0.93 -4.12
C THR A 108 9.89 1.99 -5.13
N ARG A 109 9.47 1.82 -6.39
CA ARG A 109 9.57 2.90 -7.39
C ARG A 109 8.58 4.02 -7.11
N PHE A 110 8.94 5.23 -7.53
CA PHE A 110 8.10 6.42 -7.42
C PHE A 110 7.76 6.94 -8.81
N ARG A 111 6.54 7.46 -9.01
CA ARG A 111 6.19 8.13 -10.27
C ARG A 111 7.04 9.40 -10.42
N ASN A 112 7.61 9.62 -11.60
CA ASN A 112 8.34 10.84 -11.89
C ASN A 112 7.35 11.95 -12.30
N ALA A 113 6.94 12.78 -11.34
CA ALA A 113 5.94 13.81 -11.53
C ALA A 113 6.38 14.95 -12.47
N ALA A 114 7.67 15.02 -12.84
CA ALA A 114 8.18 16.01 -13.79
C ALA A 114 7.50 15.92 -15.17
N TYR A 115 6.84 14.79 -15.46
CA TYR A 115 6.23 14.47 -16.75
C TYR A 115 4.70 14.34 -16.68
N ASP A 116 4.07 14.70 -15.55
CA ASP A 116 2.62 14.58 -15.42
C ASP A 116 1.86 15.58 -16.33
N ASP A 117 2.45 16.75 -16.59
CA ASP A 117 1.84 17.80 -17.43
C ASP A 117 2.05 17.57 -18.93
N ASP A 118 3.15 16.93 -19.33
CA ASP A 118 3.45 16.59 -20.74
C ASP A 118 3.96 15.14 -20.89
N PRO A 119 3.04 14.16 -20.89
CA PRO A 119 3.41 12.76 -21.08
C PRO A 119 3.75 12.43 -22.55
N THR A 120 3.55 13.37 -23.49
CA THR A 120 3.71 13.11 -24.93
C THR A 120 5.17 13.05 -25.37
N VAL A 121 6.10 13.51 -24.53
CA VAL A 121 7.56 13.40 -24.70
C VAL A 121 7.99 11.95 -25.01
N PHE A 122 7.26 10.96 -24.50
CA PHE A 122 7.57 9.56 -24.71
C PHE A 122 6.87 8.95 -25.94
N GLU A 123 6.04 9.66 -26.70
CA GLU A 123 5.33 9.10 -27.85
C GLU A 123 6.27 8.55 -28.93
N GLN A 124 7.43 9.17 -29.09
CA GLN A 124 8.44 8.82 -30.09
C GLN A 124 9.15 7.48 -29.83
N LEU A 125 9.05 6.92 -28.62
CA LEU A 125 9.68 5.63 -28.34
C LEU A 125 9.01 4.53 -29.18
N PRO A 126 9.78 3.60 -29.77
CA PRO A 126 9.22 2.55 -30.60
C PRO A 126 8.38 1.58 -29.76
N VAL A 127 7.46 0.91 -30.44
CA VAL A 127 6.66 -0.19 -29.91
C VAL A 127 7.18 -1.48 -30.52
N GLU A 128 7.63 -2.40 -29.66
CA GLU A 128 8.14 -3.70 -30.10
C GLU A 128 7.05 -4.56 -30.71
N MET A 129 7.44 -5.26 -31.78
CA MET A 129 6.56 -6.11 -32.59
C MET A 129 7.10 -7.53 -32.63
N TYR A 130 6.23 -8.52 -32.50
CA TYR A 130 6.56 -9.93 -32.66
C TYR A 130 5.56 -10.59 -33.60
N ASN A 131 6.05 -11.27 -34.64
CA ASN A 131 5.21 -11.88 -35.69
C ASN A 131 4.14 -10.93 -36.26
N ASN A 132 4.52 -9.67 -36.54
CA ASN A 132 3.63 -8.59 -37.02
C ASN A 132 2.49 -8.20 -36.05
N GLN A 133 2.57 -8.57 -34.78
CA GLN A 133 1.65 -8.16 -33.73
C GLN A 133 2.39 -7.34 -32.67
N VAL A 134 1.68 -6.42 -32.01
CA VAL A 134 2.25 -5.63 -30.90
C VAL A 134 2.62 -6.58 -29.77
N ALA A 135 3.89 -6.56 -29.35
CA ALA A 135 4.35 -7.40 -28.25
C ALA A 135 3.70 -6.94 -26.94
N HIS A 136 3.18 -7.88 -26.14
CA HIS A 136 2.60 -7.54 -24.84
C HIS A 136 3.65 -7.01 -23.85
N HIS A 137 4.85 -7.59 -23.89
CA HIS A 137 5.99 -7.11 -23.12
C HIS A 137 6.78 -6.13 -23.96
N GLN A 138 6.95 -4.93 -23.43
CA GLN A 138 7.71 -3.85 -24.04
C GLN A 138 8.97 -3.62 -23.20
N PRO A 139 10.08 -3.21 -23.83
CA PRO A 139 11.30 -2.94 -23.10
C PRO A 139 11.14 -1.68 -22.25
N ASP A 140 11.93 -1.61 -21.19
CA ASP A 140 12.07 -0.40 -20.39
C ASP A 140 13.07 0.55 -21.07
N TYR A 141 12.81 1.85 -20.93
CA TYR A 141 13.71 2.89 -21.43
C TYR A 141 14.24 3.73 -20.28
N VAL A 142 15.56 3.77 -20.14
CA VAL A 142 16.25 4.60 -19.15
C VAL A 142 16.38 6.01 -19.70
N ILE A 143 16.03 7.00 -18.88
CA ILE A 143 16.27 8.42 -19.13
C ILE A 143 17.71 8.71 -18.68
N ALA A 144 18.66 8.71 -19.62
CA ALA A 144 20.09 8.63 -19.32
C ALA A 144 20.65 9.85 -18.58
N ASN A 145 20.21 11.05 -18.96
CA ASN A 145 20.62 12.31 -18.34
C ASN A 145 20.04 12.51 -16.93
N GLU A 146 18.89 11.90 -16.63
CA GLU A 146 18.30 11.90 -15.28
C GLU A 146 18.82 10.76 -14.40
N SER A 147 19.42 9.73 -15.01
CA SER A 147 19.97 8.59 -14.30
C SER A 147 21.44 8.84 -13.92
N ASN A 148 21.73 8.83 -12.63
CA ASN A 148 23.05 9.20 -12.12
C ASN A 148 23.43 8.43 -10.86
N ILE A 149 24.72 8.44 -10.55
CA ILE A 149 25.26 7.98 -9.27
C ILE A 149 25.67 9.22 -8.49
N ALA A 150 25.11 9.38 -7.30
CA ALA A 150 25.49 10.44 -6.38
C ALA A 150 26.03 9.83 -5.09
N ASP A 151 26.90 10.58 -4.40
CA ASP A 151 27.32 10.20 -3.06
C ASP A 151 26.10 10.12 -2.13
N CYS A 152 26.06 9.07 -1.31
CA CYS A 152 25.05 8.93 -0.28
C CYS A 152 25.13 10.12 0.66
N LYS A 153 24.05 10.89 0.77
CA LYS A 153 23.99 12.12 1.58
C LYS A 153 24.16 11.89 3.08
N ILE A 154 23.93 10.66 3.56
CA ILE A 154 24.01 10.31 4.97
C ILE A 154 25.46 10.04 5.40
N CYS A 155 26.21 9.28 4.60
CA CYS A 155 27.62 8.99 4.87
C CYS A 155 28.59 9.87 4.07
N ASN A 156 28.10 10.75 3.20
CA ASN A 156 28.88 11.56 2.25
C ASN A 156 29.91 10.73 1.48
N GLY A 157 29.47 9.64 0.85
CA GLY A 157 30.37 8.75 0.08
C GLY A 157 31.21 7.79 0.94
N ASN A 158 31.31 7.99 2.25
CA ASN A 158 32.25 7.24 3.10
C ASN A 158 31.85 5.79 3.42
N ARG A 159 30.67 5.32 2.98
CA ARG A 159 30.10 3.97 3.22
C ARG A 159 29.73 3.65 4.66
N TYR A 160 30.39 4.29 5.63
CA TYR A 160 30.21 4.03 7.04
C TYR A 160 29.77 5.30 7.77
N VAL A 161 28.99 5.13 8.84
CA VAL A 161 28.60 6.19 9.77
C VAL A 161 29.15 5.90 11.16
N PRO A 162 29.38 6.92 12.00
CA PRO A 162 29.82 6.71 13.38
C PRO A 162 28.91 5.72 14.12
N CYS A 163 29.49 4.89 14.98
CA CYS A 163 28.71 3.97 15.82
C CYS A 163 27.77 4.78 16.73
N ASP A 164 26.48 4.47 16.64
CA ASP A 164 25.40 5.10 17.41
C ASP A 164 25.16 4.44 18.77
N PHE A 165 25.85 3.33 19.08
CA PHE A 165 25.80 2.69 20.38
C PHE A 165 26.36 3.63 21.45
N PRO A 166 25.54 4.14 22.40
CA PRO A 166 25.93 5.27 23.24
C PRO A 166 27.21 5.06 24.07
N PRO A 167 27.44 3.88 24.68
CA PRO A 167 28.69 3.63 25.39
C PRO A 167 29.94 3.69 24.49
N CYS A 168 29.81 3.30 23.23
CA CYS A 168 30.93 3.32 22.26
C CYS A 168 31.18 4.73 21.71
N GLY A 169 30.13 5.40 21.22
CA GLY A 169 30.23 6.74 20.61
C GLY A 169 31.29 6.85 19.50
N GLY A 170 31.59 5.75 18.81
CA GLY A 170 32.61 5.70 17.76
C GLY A 170 34.04 5.42 18.19
N GLN A 171 34.31 5.17 19.48
CA GLN A 171 35.66 4.89 19.98
C GLN A 171 36.12 3.45 19.74
N HIS A 172 35.16 2.53 19.53
CA HIS A 172 35.29 1.07 19.54
C HIS A 172 35.79 0.47 20.87
N ILE A 173 36.80 1.06 21.49
CA ILE A 173 37.25 0.75 22.83
C ILE A 173 36.89 1.93 23.73
N TYR A 174 35.96 1.72 24.65
CA TYR A 174 35.41 2.77 25.51
C TYR A 174 35.58 2.41 26.98
N ASP A 175 35.56 3.42 27.85
CA ASP A 175 35.65 3.20 29.29
C ASP A 175 34.39 2.50 29.79
N CYS A 176 34.57 1.52 30.67
CA CYS A 176 33.46 0.80 31.30
C CYS A 176 32.57 1.79 32.03
N ASP A 177 31.34 1.93 31.56
CA ASP A 177 30.29 2.82 32.06
C ASP A 177 30.00 2.61 33.56
N THR A 178 29.98 1.35 33.98
CA THR A 178 29.65 0.91 35.34
C THR A 178 30.67 1.39 36.36
N CYS A 179 31.96 1.43 35.99
CA CYS A 179 33.04 1.89 36.88
C CYS A 179 33.71 3.18 36.41
N GLN A 180 33.20 3.82 35.35
CA GLN A 180 33.78 5.01 34.72
C GLN A 180 35.30 4.90 34.48
N GLY A 181 35.75 3.76 33.94
CA GLY A 181 37.17 3.50 33.66
C GLY A 181 38.07 3.23 34.89
N THR A 182 37.53 3.21 36.10
CA THR A 182 38.35 2.97 37.31
C THR A 182 38.68 1.49 37.54
N GLY A 183 37.88 0.58 36.99
CA GLY A 183 37.97 -0.87 37.20
C GLY A 183 37.41 -1.34 38.55
N LYS A 184 36.89 -0.43 39.37
CA LYS A 184 36.34 -0.72 40.70
C LYS A 184 35.00 0.00 40.89
N VAL A 185 34.12 -0.58 41.69
CA VAL A 185 32.86 0.06 42.11
C VAL A 185 32.80 0.12 43.62
N SER A 186 32.09 1.12 44.15
CA SER A 186 31.88 1.22 45.60
C SER A 186 31.23 -0.06 46.12
N CYS A 187 31.76 -0.58 47.22
CA CYS A 187 31.19 -1.76 47.87
C CYS A 187 29.77 -1.43 48.33
N GLU A 188 28.78 -2.20 47.89
CA GLU A 188 27.38 -1.95 48.24
C GLU A 188 27.11 -2.12 49.74
N GLU A 189 27.76 -3.11 50.37
CA GLU A 189 27.56 -3.43 51.79
C GLU A 189 28.02 -2.31 52.72
N CYS A 190 29.18 -1.70 52.45
CA CYS A 190 29.68 -0.58 53.27
C CYS A 190 29.53 0.79 52.59
N LYS A 191 28.91 0.87 51.41
CA LYS A 191 28.73 2.09 50.61
C LYS A 191 30.01 2.92 50.43
N GLY A 192 31.18 2.26 50.37
CA GLY A 192 32.47 2.95 50.29
C GLY A 192 33.13 3.31 51.63
N PHE A 193 32.43 3.19 52.76
CA PHE A 193 32.93 3.57 54.09
C PHE A 193 33.93 2.60 54.69
N ARG A 194 34.22 1.47 54.03
CA ARG A 194 35.19 0.43 54.43
C ARG A 194 34.80 -0.38 55.67
N GLU A 195 33.91 0.16 56.49
CA GLU A 195 33.42 -0.43 57.72
C GLU A 195 31.89 -0.57 57.69
N VAL A 196 31.39 -1.53 58.46
CA VAL A 196 29.95 -1.71 58.72
C VAL A 196 29.72 -1.80 60.22
N ASP A 197 28.49 -1.52 60.64
CA ASP A 197 28.11 -1.69 62.04
C ASP A 197 28.30 -3.14 62.46
N CYS A 198 28.93 -3.33 63.62
CA CYS A 198 29.11 -4.64 64.21
C CYS A 198 27.73 -5.24 64.49
N ARG A 199 27.37 -6.29 63.75
CA ARG A 199 26.06 -6.95 63.86
C ARG A 199 25.77 -7.47 65.27
N VAL A 200 26.81 -7.81 66.03
CA VAL A 200 26.71 -8.37 67.39
C VAL A 200 26.33 -7.33 68.45
N CYS A 201 26.74 -6.08 68.30
CA CYS A 201 26.36 -4.98 69.19
C CYS A 201 25.47 -3.94 68.52
N SER A 202 25.03 -4.19 67.28
CA SER A 202 24.21 -3.31 66.45
C SER A 202 24.77 -1.88 66.40
N GLY A 203 26.07 -1.72 66.19
CA GLY A 203 26.72 -0.40 66.09
C GLY A 203 27.05 0.27 67.42
N THR A 204 26.59 -0.25 68.55
CA THR A 204 26.70 0.45 69.85
C THR A 204 28.07 0.31 70.54
N GLY A 205 28.92 -0.60 70.06
CA GLY A 205 30.20 -0.95 70.70
C GLY A 205 30.05 -1.74 72.01
N ARG A 206 28.81 -1.98 72.47
CA ARG A 206 28.53 -2.58 73.77
C ARG A 206 27.51 -3.72 73.64
N CYS A 207 27.82 -4.85 74.27
CA CYS A 207 26.91 -6.00 74.34
C CYS A 207 26.28 -6.10 75.74
N GLN A 208 25.11 -6.70 75.83
CA GLN A 208 24.47 -6.99 77.11
C GLN A 208 25.36 -7.95 77.91
N CYS A 209 25.61 -7.62 79.18
CA CYS A 209 26.37 -8.50 80.07
C CYS A 209 25.56 -9.77 80.35
N THR A 210 26.12 -10.93 79.99
CA THR A 210 25.49 -12.23 80.23
C THR A 210 25.44 -12.58 81.72
N ALA A 211 26.47 -12.22 82.49
CA ALA A 211 26.57 -12.51 83.92
C ALA A 211 25.43 -11.88 84.74
N CYS A 212 24.93 -10.71 84.35
CA CYS A 212 23.79 -10.04 85.00
C CYS A 212 22.56 -9.89 84.11
N LYS A 213 22.55 -10.53 82.95
CA LYS A 213 21.48 -10.44 81.93
C LYS A 213 21.09 -8.97 81.65
N GLY A 214 22.07 -8.07 81.57
CA GLY A 214 21.86 -6.65 81.27
C GLY A 214 21.40 -5.77 82.43
N LYS A 215 21.23 -6.30 83.63
CA LYS A 215 20.69 -5.53 84.77
C LYS A 215 21.74 -4.65 85.47
N GLY A 216 23.03 -4.89 85.24
CA GLY A 216 24.15 -4.24 85.94
C GLY A 216 24.33 -4.66 87.40
N ARG A 217 23.46 -5.56 87.88
CA ARG A 217 23.44 -6.07 89.25
C ARG A 217 22.91 -7.49 89.27
N ASN A 218 23.38 -8.28 90.22
CA ASN A 218 22.97 -9.65 90.45
C ASN A 218 22.22 -9.77 91.77
N THR A 219 21.30 -10.72 91.86
CA THR A 219 20.65 -11.07 93.13
C THR A 219 21.71 -11.46 94.16
N CYS A 220 21.64 -10.89 95.36
CA CYS A 220 22.57 -11.24 96.42
C CYS A 220 22.31 -12.67 96.89
N LEU A 221 23.28 -13.57 96.66
CA LEU A 221 23.16 -14.98 97.02
C LEU A 221 23.02 -15.22 98.53
N MET A 222 23.50 -14.30 99.38
CA MET A 222 23.44 -14.44 100.83
C MET A 222 22.04 -14.19 101.42
N CYS A 223 21.16 -13.48 100.70
CA CYS A 223 19.81 -13.19 101.14
C CYS A 223 18.74 -13.51 100.09
N ASP A 224 19.15 -14.15 98.99
CA ASP A 224 18.31 -14.50 97.84
C ASP A 224 17.41 -13.34 97.34
N GLY A 225 17.96 -12.12 97.35
CA GLY A 225 17.23 -10.93 96.88
C GLY A 225 16.37 -10.22 97.94
N LYS A 226 16.21 -10.79 99.14
CA LYS A 226 15.35 -10.22 100.20
C LYS A 226 15.93 -8.99 100.89
N GLY A 227 17.24 -8.73 100.75
CA GLY A 227 17.93 -7.63 101.44
C GLY A 227 18.16 -7.86 102.95
N SER A 228 17.57 -8.91 103.51
CA SER A 228 17.71 -9.33 104.91
C SER A 228 17.84 -10.85 105.01
N VAL A 229 18.47 -11.34 106.08
CA VAL A 229 18.66 -12.76 106.33
C VAL A 229 17.83 -13.15 107.55
N GLU A 230 16.95 -14.14 107.40
CA GLU A 230 16.09 -14.64 108.47
C GLU A 230 16.81 -15.76 109.23
N ARG A 231 16.80 -15.68 110.56
CA ARG A 231 17.31 -16.73 111.46
C ARG A 231 16.17 -17.18 112.36
N ALA A 232 16.02 -18.49 112.53
CA ALA A 232 14.91 -19.07 113.30
C ALA A 232 14.85 -18.45 114.72
N GLY A 233 13.76 -17.76 115.03
CA GLY A 233 13.52 -17.11 116.32
C GLY A 233 14.08 -15.69 116.48
N GLN A 234 14.63 -15.06 115.44
CA GLN A 234 15.16 -13.68 115.49
C GLN A 234 14.58 -12.77 114.39
N PRO A 235 14.46 -11.45 114.66
CA PRO A 235 14.00 -10.50 113.65
C PRO A 235 14.97 -10.43 112.45
N PRO A 236 14.48 -10.13 111.23
CA PRO A 236 15.30 -10.09 110.03
C PRO A 236 16.44 -9.07 110.17
N VAL A 237 17.68 -9.50 109.97
CA VAL A 237 18.86 -8.62 110.03
C VAL A 237 19.26 -8.22 108.62
N THR A 238 19.59 -6.94 108.42
CA THR A 238 20.08 -6.39 107.15
C THR A 238 21.24 -7.24 106.62
N CYS A 239 21.13 -7.69 105.37
CA CYS A 239 22.16 -8.52 104.76
C CYS A 239 23.42 -7.67 104.50
N ASN A 240 24.49 -7.92 105.26
CA ASN A 240 25.77 -7.21 105.11
C ASN A 240 26.36 -7.30 103.69
N GLY A 241 26.16 -8.43 102.99
CA GLY A 241 26.70 -8.62 101.63
C GLY A 241 26.08 -7.76 100.54
N CYS A 242 24.92 -7.13 100.78
CA CYS A 242 24.27 -6.21 99.83
C CYS A 242 23.82 -4.90 100.50
N SER A 243 24.20 -4.69 101.76
CA SER A 243 23.80 -3.56 102.59
C SER A 243 22.30 -3.25 102.55
N GLY A 244 21.45 -4.28 102.59
CA GLY A 244 19.99 -4.12 102.58
C GLY A 244 19.32 -4.01 101.22
N SER A 245 20.08 -3.83 100.13
CA SER A 245 19.50 -3.59 98.80
C SER A 245 18.92 -4.84 98.11
N GLY A 246 19.31 -6.04 98.56
CA GLY A 246 18.97 -7.32 97.91
C GLY A 246 19.81 -7.64 96.66
N TYR A 247 20.63 -6.71 96.18
CA TYR A 247 21.42 -6.87 94.96
C TYR A 247 22.89 -6.52 95.19
N VAL A 248 23.78 -7.13 94.41
CA VAL A 248 25.21 -6.77 94.36
C VAL A 248 25.55 -6.25 92.97
N VAL A 249 26.41 -5.22 92.89
CA VAL A 249 26.85 -4.67 91.61
C VAL A 249 27.59 -5.75 90.83
N CYS A 250 27.26 -5.90 89.54
CA CYS A 250 27.96 -6.86 88.69
C CYS A 250 29.34 -6.31 88.32
N THR A 251 30.40 -6.92 88.84
CA THR A 251 31.80 -6.48 88.63
C THR A 251 32.33 -6.75 87.22
N SER A 252 31.67 -7.63 86.47
CA SER A 252 32.06 -8.00 85.10
C SER A 252 31.54 -7.04 84.03
N CYS A 253 30.86 -5.95 84.39
CA CYS A 253 30.26 -5.02 83.43
C CYS A 253 30.12 -3.59 83.96
N GLU A 254 29.93 -2.65 83.05
CA GLU A 254 29.55 -1.28 83.37
C GLU A 254 28.06 -1.09 83.07
N GLN A 255 27.26 -0.88 84.12
CA GLN A 255 25.81 -0.64 83.99
C GLN A 255 25.08 -1.72 83.16
N GLY A 256 25.49 -2.98 83.30
CA GLY A 256 24.87 -4.11 82.60
C GLY A 256 25.36 -4.32 81.18
N LYS A 257 26.36 -3.57 80.71
CA LYS A 257 26.95 -3.71 79.38
C LYS A 257 28.45 -3.99 79.46
N ILE A 258 28.96 -4.78 78.51
CA ILE A 258 30.39 -5.05 78.33
C ILE A 258 30.82 -4.55 76.95
N HIS A 259 32.10 -4.27 76.77
CA HIS A 259 32.64 -4.00 75.43
C HIS A 259 32.39 -5.19 74.51
N CYS A 260 31.96 -4.90 73.29
CA CYS A 260 31.80 -5.92 72.28
C CYS A 260 33.19 -6.39 71.82
N ILE A 261 33.51 -7.66 72.08
CA ILE A 261 34.80 -8.26 71.72
C ILE A 261 35.01 -8.23 70.20
N ASN A 262 33.95 -8.47 69.43
CA ASN A 262 34.03 -8.57 67.97
C ASN A 262 34.38 -7.25 67.26
N CYS A 263 34.18 -6.11 67.93
CA CYS A 263 34.56 -4.79 67.39
C CYS A 263 35.49 -4.01 68.31
N GLY A 264 36.07 -4.65 69.34
CA GLY A 264 36.95 -3.98 70.31
C GLY A 264 36.31 -2.84 71.12
N GLY A 265 34.99 -2.66 71.05
CA GLY A 265 34.29 -1.51 71.63
C GLY A 265 33.93 -0.36 70.67
N ASP A 266 34.42 -0.37 69.43
CA ASP A 266 34.25 0.76 68.48
C ASP A 266 32.87 0.79 67.80
N GLY A 267 32.10 -0.29 67.91
CA GLY A 267 30.79 -0.44 67.29
C GLY A 267 30.85 -0.78 65.80
N LYS A 268 32.00 -0.69 65.15
CA LYS A 268 32.20 -0.98 63.72
C LYS A 268 33.22 -2.09 63.50
N VAL A 269 33.07 -2.79 62.38
CA VAL A 269 34.03 -3.80 61.92
C VAL A 269 34.35 -3.55 60.45
N GLY A 270 35.54 -3.97 60.01
CA GLY A 270 35.89 -3.93 58.60
C GLY A 270 34.87 -4.70 57.76
N CYS A 271 34.50 -4.14 56.60
CA CYS A 271 33.57 -4.80 55.69
C CYS A 271 34.26 -5.98 55.02
N ASP A 272 33.77 -7.20 55.28
CA ASP A 272 34.35 -8.43 54.74
C ASP A 272 34.21 -8.50 53.21
N HIS A 273 33.08 -8.04 52.66
CA HIS A 273 32.81 -8.12 51.22
C HIS A 273 33.82 -7.35 50.37
N CYS A 274 34.33 -6.21 50.86
CA CYS A 274 35.42 -5.47 50.21
C CYS A 274 36.76 -5.56 50.94
N ARG A 275 36.87 -6.41 51.97
CA ARG A 275 38.05 -6.54 52.84
C ARG A 275 38.58 -5.18 53.32
N ALA A 276 37.68 -4.34 53.82
CA ALA A 276 37.94 -2.98 54.29
C ALA A 276 38.58 -2.01 53.25
N THR A 277 38.54 -2.33 51.95
CA THR A 277 39.03 -1.40 50.90
C THR A 277 37.99 -0.35 50.51
N GLY A 278 36.70 -0.62 50.77
CA GLY A 278 35.58 0.24 50.39
C GLY A 278 35.13 0.07 48.94
N ALA A 279 35.84 -0.73 48.14
CA ALA A 279 35.52 -0.95 46.73
C ALA A 279 35.70 -2.42 46.34
N VAL A 280 34.93 -2.88 45.37
CA VAL A 280 35.04 -4.22 44.79
C VAL A 280 35.41 -4.10 43.31
N THR A 281 36.03 -5.14 42.75
CA THR A 281 36.34 -5.19 41.31
C THR A 281 35.04 -5.07 40.53
N CYS A 282 35.03 -4.18 39.52
CA CYS A 282 33.88 -4.05 38.64
C CYS A 282 33.62 -5.39 37.92
N SER A 283 32.45 -5.98 38.12
CA SER A 283 32.07 -7.25 37.49
C SER A 283 31.86 -7.09 35.99
N HIS A 284 31.38 -5.93 35.54
CA HIS A 284 31.05 -5.67 34.14
C HIS A 284 32.30 -5.68 33.23
N CYS A 285 33.40 -5.06 33.65
CA CYS A 285 34.68 -5.10 32.93
C CYS A 285 35.71 -6.05 33.55
N MET A 286 35.37 -6.79 34.62
CA MET A 286 36.29 -7.65 35.38
C MET A 286 37.60 -6.95 35.81
N GLY A 287 37.56 -5.63 36.02
CA GLY A 287 38.73 -4.81 36.34
C GLY A 287 39.58 -4.35 35.15
N HIS A 288 39.22 -4.70 33.90
CA HIS A 288 39.92 -4.28 32.69
C HIS A 288 39.74 -2.81 32.32
N LYS A 289 38.84 -2.09 33.00
CA LYS A 289 38.54 -0.65 32.86
C LYS A 289 37.90 -0.25 31.54
N LYS A 290 38.26 -0.89 30.45
CA LYS A 290 37.75 -0.64 29.10
C LYS A 290 36.98 -1.83 28.58
N LEU A 291 36.03 -1.56 27.70
CA LEU A 291 35.20 -2.53 27.01
C LEU A 291 35.36 -2.35 25.50
N THR A 292 35.27 -3.47 24.77
CA THR A 292 35.26 -3.48 23.31
C THR A 292 33.81 -3.48 22.82
N CYS A 293 33.50 -2.56 21.93
CA CYS A 293 32.20 -2.46 21.30
C CYS A 293 31.98 -3.62 20.34
N THR A 294 30.87 -4.33 20.52
CA THR A 294 30.43 -5.44 19.65
C THR A 294 29.56 -4.97 18.49
N HIS A 295 29.19 -3.68 18.46
CA HIS A 295 28.30 -3.10 17.45
C HIS A 295 29.02 -2.43 16.28
N CYS A 296 30.34 -2.21 16.37
CA CYS A 296 31.11 -1.50 15.35
C CYS A 296 32.40 -2.23 14.98
N TYR A 297 32.97 -1.86 13.84
CA TYR A 297 34.23 -2.44 13.41
C TYR A 297 35.40 -2.04 14.32
N GLY A 298 36.28 -3.02 14.56
CA GLY A 298 37.49 -2.86 15.38
C GLY A 298 38.80 -2.78 14.60
N ASP A 299 38.72 -2.86 13.28
CA ASP A 299 39.87 -2.77 12.39
C ASP A 299 39.89 -1.44 11.63
N ASN A 300 41.07 -1.08 11.13
CA ASN A 300 41.29 0.18 10.41
C ASN A 300 41.18 0.03 8.89
N THR A 301 40.69 -1.11 8.39
CA THR A 301 40.48 -1.29 6.96
C THR A 301 39.51 -0.21 6.49
N ASP A 302 39.88 0.49 5.42
CA ASP A 302 38.94 1.38 4.75
C ASP A 302 38.32 2.48 5.65
N ASN A 303 39.08 2.91 6.67
CA ASN A 303 38.66 3.92 7.66
C ASN A 303 37.35 3.57 8.41
N ARG A 304 37.08 2.28 8.64
CA ARG A 304 35.84 1.82 9.30
C ARG A 304 35.93 1.64 10.82
N TYR A 305 37.11 1.83 11.44
CA TYR A 305 37.30 1.69 12.89
C TYR A 305 36.30 2.57 13.66
N GLY A 306 35.57 1.98 14.60
CA GLY A 306 34.55 2.69 15.38
C GLY A 306 33.28 3.05 14.61
N LYS A 307 33.12 2.58 13.37
CA LYS A 307 31.96 2.88 12.52
C LYS A 307 31.09 1.64 12.28
N ILE A 308 29.91 1.89 11.75
CA ILE A 308 28.96 0.88 11.28
C ILE A 308 28.60 1.14 9.82
N ASP A 309 28.08 0.13 9.14
CA ASP A 309 27.60 0.27 7.77
C ASP A 309 26.50 1.33 7.68
N CYS A 310 26.63 2.23 6.72
CA CYS A 310 25.54 3.14 6.37
C CYS A 310 24.40 2.31 5.78
N LYS A 311 23.27 2.24 6.50
CA LYS A 311 22.11 1.44 6.09
C LYS A 311 21.48 1.96 4.81
N ASP A 312 21.43 3.29 4.63
CA ASP A 312 20.77 3.92 3.48
C ASP A 312 21.45 3.61 2.14
N CYS A 313 22.78 3.49 2.13
CA CYS A 313 23.53 3.05 0.96
C CYS A 313 24.05 1.63 1.08
N ALA A 314 23.64 0.84 2.08
CA ALA A 314 24.14 -0.52 2.30
C ALA A 314 25.68 -0.63 2.17
N ALA A 315 26.41 0.33 2.75
CA ALA A 315 27.86 0.46 2.65
C ALA A 315 28.46 0.52 1.23
N THR A 316 27.68 0.86 0.20
CA THR A 316 28.19 1.14 -1.16
C THR A 316 28.73 2.56 -1.30
N GLY A 317 28.28 3.49 -0.46
CA GLY A 317 28.74 4.88 -0.42
C GLY A 317 28.06 5.77 -1.45
N GLY A 318 27.58 5.21 -2.56
CA GLY A 318 26.77 5.90 -3.55
C GLY A 318 25.33 5.42 -3.59
N ILE A 319 24.43 6.29 -4.07
CA ILE A 319 23.05 5.98 -4.42
C ILE A 319 22.89 6.21 -5.92
N ILE A 320 22.33 5.24 -6.62
CA ILE A 320 21.88 5.38 -7.99
C ILE A 320 20.47 6.00 -7.96
N THR A 321 20.32 7.12 -8.64
CA THR A 321 19.02 7.58 -9.13
C THR A 321 18.84 6.97 -10.52
N LEU A 322 17.84 6.11 -10.68
CA LEU A 322 17.50 5.51 -11.98
C LEU A 322 16.14 6.05 -12.42
N ALA A 323 16.14 6.86 -13.47
CA ALA A 323 14.95 7.37 -14.12
C ALA A 323 14.65 6.51 -15.35
N PHE A 324 13.44 5.98 -15.45
CA PHE A 324 13.06 5.08 -16.53
C PHE A 324 11.58 5.17 -16.87
N VAL A 325 11.19 4.68 -18.04
CA VAL A 325 9.82 4.68 -18.53
C VAL A 325 9.36 3.24 -18.75
N GLU A 326 8.32 2.86 -18.03
CA GLU A 326 7.62 1.59 -18.22
C GLU A 326 6.55 1.77 -19.30
N THR A 327 6.50 0.84 -20.26
CA THR A 327 5.49 0.83 -21.32
C THR A 327 4.50 -0.30 -21.08
N LYS A 328 3.21 0.04 -20.94
CA LYS A 328 2.11 -0.91 -20.81
C LYS A 328 1.26 -0.94 -22.06
N ILE A 329 1.11 -2.12 -22.65
CA ILE A 329 0.17 -2.38 -23.75
C ILE A 329 -1.14 -2.93 -23.20
N THR A 330 -2.25 -2.32 -23.59
CA THR A 330 -3.59 -2.82 -23.29
C THR A 330 -4.31 -3.15 -24.58
N VAL A 331 -4.71 -4.42 -24.73
CA VAL A 331 -5.56 -4.87 -25.83
C VAL A 331 -6.97 -5.03 -25.29
N GLN A 332 -7.90 -4.24 -25.80
CA GLN A 332 -9.32 -4.36 -25.47
C GLN A 332 -10.07 -4.92 -26.67
N ASN A 333 -10.94 -5.89 -26.40
CA ASN A 333 -11.75 -6.54 -27.41
C ASN A 333 -13.20 -6.55 -26.91
N THR A 334 -14.08 -5.82 -27.59
CA THR A 334 -15.44 -5.56 -27.13
C THR A 334 -16.45 -5.81 -28.24
N ARG A 335 -17.63 -6.28 -27.85
CA ARG A 335 -18.80 -6.37 -28.71
C ARG A 335 -19.87 -5.44 -28.16
N ARG A 336 -20.47 -4.63 -29.03
CA ARG A 336 -21.43 -3.60 -28.64
C ARG A 336 -22.62 -3.58 -29.58
N LEU A 337 -23.74 -3.19 -28.99
CA LEU A 337 -24.92 -2.75 -29.71
C LEU A 337 -24.84 -1.24 -29.85
N ALA A 338 -24.80 -0.75 -31.08
CA ALA A 338 -24.82 0.66 -31.39
C ALA A 338 -26.07 1.01 -32.21
N TRP A 339 -26.47 2.27 -32.23
CA TRP A 339 -27.60 2.71 -33.04
C TRP A 339 -27.44 4.16 -33.47
N LYS A 340 -28.13 4.54 -34.55
CA LYS A 340 -28.21 5.93 -35.03
C LYS A 340 -29.57 6.54 -34.73
N GLY A 341 -29.57 7.81 -34.35
CA GLY A 341 -30.78 8.60 -34.10
C GLY A 341 -31.22 8.64 -32.63
N ALA A 342 -32.15 9.55 -32.35
CA ALA A 342 -32.75 9.73 -31.02
C ALA A 342 -34.07 8.95 -30.97
N HIS A 343 -34.00 7.66 -30.70
CA HIS A 343 -35.17 6.81 -30.52
C HIS A 343 -35.11 6.09 -29.17
N ALA A 344 -36.28 5.77 -28.62
CA ALA A 344 -36.38 4.97 -27.42
C ALA A 344 -35.76 3.59 -27.68
N PHE A 345 -34.87 3.18 -26.78
CA PHE A 345 -34.27 1.86 -26.81
C PHE A 345 -35.23 0.86 -26.18
N GLU A 346 -35.55 -0.20 -26.92
CA GLU A 346 -36.37 -1.30 -26.42
C GLU A 346 -35.51 -2.33 -25.70
N GLU A 347 -35.76 -2.56 -24.40
CA GLU A 347 -34.95 -3.45 -23.54
C GLU A 347 -34.78 -4.87 -24.10
N ASP A 348 -35.76 -5.37 -24.85
CA ASP A 348 -35.75 -6.72 -25.42
C ASP A 348 -34.79 -6.88 -26.62
N ILE A 349 -34.35 -5.77 -27.22
CA ILE A 349 -33.40 -5.75 -28.33
C ILE A 349 -31.99 -5.79 -27.74
N THR A 350 -31.51 -7.00 -27.49
CA THR A 350 -30.20 -7.24 -26.85
C THR A 350 -29.11 -7.54 -27.87
N LEU A 351 -27.84 -7.27 -27.51
CA LEU A 351 -26.67 -7.65 -28.30
C LEU A 351 -26.69 -9.13 -28.70
N LYS A 352 -27.07 -10.02 -27.79
CA LYS A 352 -27.14 -11.46 -28.02
C LYS A 352 -28.17 -11.83 -29.10
N ARG A 353 -29.28 -11.12 -29.21
CA ARG A 353 -30.24 -11.31 -30.31
C ARG A 353 -29.62 -10.86 -31.63
N LEU A 354 -29.00 -9.68 -31.65
CA LEU A 354 -28.36 -9.17 -32.87
C LEU A 354 -27.24 -10.09 -33.38
N GLU A 355 -26.47 -10.73 -32.49
CA GLU A 355 -25.46 -11.73 -32.86
C GLU A 355 -26.03 -12.87 -33.71
N GLY A 356 -27.35 -13.15 -33.63
CA GLY A 356 -28.04 -14.14 -34.46
C GLY A 356 -28.32 -13.70 -35.91
N TYR A 357 -28.25 -12.40 -36.21
CA TYR A 357 -28.56 -11.85 -37.55
C TYR A 357 -27.34 -11.30 -38.29
N VAL A 358 -26.14 -11.52 -37.75
CA VAL A 358 -24.90 -10.92 -38.23
C VAL A 358 -23.78 -11.96 -38.26
N GLN A 359 -22.74 -11.69 -39.04
CA GLN A 359 -21.56 -12.56 -39.07
C GLN A 359 -20.60 -12.21 -37.92
N ALA A 360 -21.02 -12.50 -36.68
CA ALA A 360 -20.35 -12.07 -35.46
C ALA A 360 -18.86 -12.48 -35.30
N HIS A 361 -18.39 -13.44 -36.10
CA HIS A 361 -17.01 -13.95 -36.11
C HIS A 361 -16.21 -13.52 -37.34
N SER A 362 -16.73 -12.58 -38.12
CA SER A 362 -16.01 -12.00 -39.26
C SER A 362 -14.71 -11.33 -38.81
N PRO A 363 -13.66 -11.38 -39.65
CA PRO A 363 -12.38 -10.76 -39.33
C PRO A 363 -12.52 -9.25 -39.19
N LEU A 364 -11.82 -8.69 -38.21
CA LEU A 364 -11.75 -7.25 -37.99
C LEU A 364 -10.95 -6.57 -39.11
N GLN A 365 -11.39 -5.39 -39.52
CA GLN A 365 -10.64 -4.54 -40.44
C GLN A 365 -9.92 -3.43 -39.68
N VAL A 366 -8.61 -3.30 -39.88
CA VAL A 366 -7.81 -2.22 -39.28
C VAL A 366 -8.21 -0.89 -39.92
N VAL A 367 -8.77 0.01 -39.10
CA VAL A 367 -9.22 1.34 -39.52
C VAL A 367 -8.28 2.44 -39.03
N TYR A 368 -7.46 2.17 -38.02
CA TYR A 368 -6.46 3.08 -37.50
C TYR A 368 -5.18 2.35 -37.13
N ASN A 369 -4.03 2.92 -37.49
CA ASN A 369 -2.73 2.40 -37.07
C ASN A 369 -1.70 3.53 -36.98
N LYS A 370 -1.09 3.72 -35.81
CA LYS A 370 0.03 4.65 -35.55
C LYS A 370 1.31 3.91 -35.12
N VAL A 371 1.29 2.58 -35.02
CA VAL A 371 2.42 1.78 -34.51
C VAL A 371 3.68 2.07 -35.33
N ASN A 372 4.68 2.70 -34.69
CA ASN A 372 5.97 3.08 -35.28
C ASN A 372 5.86 3.97 -36.53
N LEU A 373 4.75 4.72 -36.69
CA LEU A 373 4.54 5.64 -37.80
C LEU A 373 4.59 7.09 -37.34
N VAL A 374 5.23 7.95 -38.13
CA VAL A 374 5.25 9.40 -37.90
C VAL A 374 3.86 10.00 -38.04
N GLN A 375 3.08 9.52 -39.00
CA GLN A 375 1.70 9.92 -39.23
C GLN A 375 0.79 8.69 -39.19
N PRO A 376 -0.37 8.76 -38.52
CA PRO A 376 -1.26 7.63 -38.42
C PRO A 376 -1.88 7.31 -39.78
N PHE A 377 -2.05 6.02 -40.03
CA PHE A 377 -2.92 5.48 -41.06
C PHE A 377 -4.36 5.54 -40.56
N GLU A 378 -5.26 6.15 -41.34
CA GLU A 378 -6.70 6.17 -41.04
C GLU A 378 -7.52 5.76 -42.28
N ARG A 379 -8.36 4.73 -42.16
CA ARG A 379 -9.28 4.24 -43.20
C ARG A 379 -10.70 4.06 -42.69
N TYR A 380 -11.24 5.10 -42.06
CA TYR A 380 -12.63 5.10 -41.66
C TYR A 380 -13.57 5.45 -42.81
N ASP A 381 -14.64 4.67 -42.94
CA ASP A 381 -15.84 5.01 -43.68
C ASP A 381 -16.82 5.80 -42.80
N VAL A 382 -18.00 6.12 -43.34
CA VAL A 382 -19.01 6.94 -42.65
C VAL A 382 -19.61 6.25 -41.41
N HIS A 383 -19.74 4.92 -41.41
CA HIS A 383 -20.24 4.13 -40.28
C HIS A 383 -19.13 3.83 -39.29
N SER A 384 -17.96 3.40 -39.76
CA SER A 384 -16.86 3.04 -38.87
C SER A 384 -16.29 4.26 -38.12
N ARG A 385 -16.23 5.44 -38.76
CA ARG A 385 -15.84 6.70 -38.07
C ARG A 385 -16.80 7.04 -36.93
N ALA A 386 -18.08 6.89 -37.21
CA ALA A 386 -19.19 7.14 -36.31
C ALA A 386 -19.13 6.23 -35.07
N LEU A 387 -18.94 4.94 -35.29
CA LEU A 387 -18.87 3.92 -34.25
C LEU A 387 -17.58 4.04 -33.42
N SER A 388 -16.44 4.24 -34.10
CA SER A 388 -15.13 4.44 -33.47
C SER A 388 -15.16 5.59 -32.46
N HIS A 389 -15.64 6.77 -32.88
CA HIS A 389 -15.72 7.95 -32.00
C HIS A 389 -16.47 7.65 -30.70
N MET A 390 -17.65 7.04 -30.81
CA MET A 390 -18.47 6.68 -29.67
C MET A 390 -17.77 5.67 -28.75
N ILE A 391 -17.12 4.65 -29.31
CA ILE A 391 -16.41 3.63 -28.53
C ILE A 391 -15.21 4.22 -27.79
N LEU A 392 -14.37 5.01 -28.48
CA LEU A 392 -13.18 5.60 -27.88
C LEU A 392 -13.53 6.59 -26.77
N GLU A 393 -14.59 7.40 -26.93
CA GLU A 393 -15.08 8.28 -25.87
C GLU A 393 -15.58 7.50 -24.64
N GLN A 394 -16.35 6.44 -24.85
CA GLN A 394 -16.86 5.59 -23.77
C GLN A 394 -15.74 4.89 -22.99
N ASP A 395 -14.70 4.48 -23.71
CA ASP A 395 -13.56 3.75 -23.13
C ASP A 395 -12.48 4.69 -22.59
N ALA A 396 -12.71 6.01 -22.67
CA ALA A 396 -11.73 7.04 -22.33
C ALA A 396 -10.36 6.84 -23.03
N ILE A 397 -10.41 6.35 -24.28
CA ILE A 397 -9.25 6.16 -25.13
C ILE A 397 -9.04 7.42 -25.99
N SER A 398 -7.80 7.86 -26.10
CA SER A 398 -7.46 9.07 -26.85
C SER A 398 -6.46 8.78 -27.95
N LYS A 399 -6.55 9.52 -29.06
CA LYS A 399 -5.52 9.53 -30.12
C LYS A 399 -4.37 10.50 -29.83
N LYS A 400 -4.44 11.24 -28.71
CA LYS A 400 -3.52 12.34 -28.36
C LYS A 400 -2.92 12.24 -26.97
N THR A 401 -3.52 11.47 -26.06
CA THR A 401 -3.12 11.41 -24.64
C THR A 401 -3.19 9.96 -24.16
N TYR A 402 -2.48 9.63 -23.08
CA TYR A 402 -2.59 8.29 -22.51
C TYR A 402 -3.96 8.06 -21.84
N PRO A 403 -4.57 6.86 -22.00
CA PRO A 403 -4.10 5.73 -22.81
C PRO A 403 -4.22 6.02 -24.31
N LEU A 404 -3.08 5.96 -25.01
CA LEU A 404 -2.92 6.43 -26.38
C LEU A 404 -3.26 5.29 -27.33
N LEU A 405 -4.25 5.49 -28.20
CA LEU A 405 -4.60 4.55 -29.26
C LEU A 405 -3.45 4.43 -30.25
N ILE A 406 -2.95 3.22 -30.46
CA ILE A 406 -1.92 2.92 -31.45
C ILE A 406 -2.44 2.04 -32.59
N GLN A 407 -3.50 1.26 -32.36
CA GLN A 407 -4.16 0.49 -33.40
C GLN A 407 -5.64 0.29 -33.06
N GLU A 408 -6.50 0.36 -34.08
CA GLU A 408 -7.92 0.09 -33.98
C GLU A 408 -8.35 -0.79 -35.15
N ALA A 409 -9.09 -1.85 -34.83
CA ALA A 409 -9.72 -2.72 -35.81
C ALA A 409 -11.19 -2.94 -35.46
N LEU A 410 -12.05 -2.90 -36.48
CA LEU A 410 -13.49 -3.03 -36.29
C LEU A 410 -14.14 -3.89 -37.37
N TYR A 411 -15.21 -4.54 -36.96
CA TYR A 411 -16.20 -5.15 -37.81
C TYR A 411 -17.57 -4.62 -37.36
N TYR A 412 -18.41 -4.23 -38.30
CA TYR A 412 -19.76 -3.79 -38.00
C TYR A 412 -20.73 -4.31 -39.04
N GLU A 413 -21.96 -4.53 -38.61
CA GLU A 413 -23.05 -4.93 -39.49
C GLU A 413 -24.35 -4.28 -39.03
N PRO A 414 -25.07 -3.55 -39.92
CA PRO A 414 -26.37 -2.98 -39.57
C PRO A 414 -27.41 -4.09 -39.44
N VAL A 415 -28.27 -3.97 -38.43
CA VAL A 415 -29.46 -4.80 -38.26
C VAL A 415 -30.67 -3.87 -38.37
N PRO A 416 -31.46 -3.99 -39.45
CA PRO A 416 -32.66 -3.20 -39.61
C PRO A 416 -33.69 -3.51 -38.55
N VAL A 417 -34.21 -2.48 -37.88
CA VAL A 417 -35.30 -2.60 -36.91
C VAL A 417 -36.40 -1.62 -37.25
N ALA A 418 -37.65 -2.06 -37.20
CA ALA A 418 -38.83 -1.23 -37.36
C ALA A 418 -39.72 -1.40 -36.13
N THR A 419 -39.92 -0.32 -35.38
CA THR A 419 -40.78 -0.33 -34.18
C THR A 419 -42.10 0.34 -34.50
N PHE A 420 -43.19 -0.32 -34.13
CA PHE A 420 -44.54 0.22 -34.22
C PHE A 420 -45.08 0.48 -32.82
N SER A 421 -45.82 1.57 -32.67
CA SER A 421 -46.77 1.70 -31.56
C SER A 421 -48.11 1.13 -32.00
N TYR A 422 -48.75 0.33 -31.16
CA TYR A 422 -50.10 -0.16 -31.42
C TYR A 422 -51.00 0.07 -30.23
N GLN A 423 -52.27 0.36 -30.50
CA GLN A 423 -53.31 0.48 -29.47
C GLN A 423 -54.20 -0.75 -29.50
N HIS A 424 -54.39 -1.41 -28.36
CA HIS A 424 -55.29 -2.54 -28.25
C HIS A 424 -56.75 -2.08 -28.21
N LEU A 425 -57.60 -2.64 -29.08
CA LEU A 425 -58.96 -2.14 -29.32
C LEU A 425 -59.90 -2.29 -28.11
N THR A 426 -59.70 -3.32 -27.29
CA THR A 426 -60.60 -3.60 -26.14
C THR A 426 -60.11 -3.02 -24.83
N SER A 427 -58.79 -3.04 -24.56
CA SER A 427 -58.23 -2.46 -23.34
C SER A 427 -57.90 -0.97 -23.47
N GLY A 428 -57.73 -0.47 -24.70
CA GLY A 428 -57.31 0.91 -24.98
C GLY A 428 -55.81 1.18 -24.66
N GLU A 429 -55.09 0.18 -24.16
CA GLU A 429 -53.67 0.27 -23.81
C GLU A 429 -52.78 0.43 -25.05
N THR A 430 -51.72 1.23 -24.94
CA THR A 430 -50.71 1.41 -25.98
C THR A 430 -49.48 0.56 -25.68
N HIS A 431 -49.00 -0.15 -26.68
CA HIS A 431 -47.87 -1.05 -26.60
C HIS A 431 -46.93 -0.88 -27.80
N HIS A 432 -45.75 -1.49 -27.72
CA HIS A 432 -44.76 -1.47 -28.80
C HIS A 432 -44.49 -2.88 -29.32
N VAL A 433 -44.32 -2.98 -30.64
CA VAL A 433 -43.84 -4.18 -31.33
C VAL A 433 -42.70 -3.80 -32.24
N SER A 434 -41.60 -4.54 -32.20
CA SER A 434 -40.47 -4.36 -33.09
C SER A 434 -40.33 -5.54 -34.04
N VAL A 435 -40.02 -5.23 -35.30
CA VAL A 435 -39.63 -6.20 -36.32
C VAL A 435 -38.13 -6.02 -36.56
N LEU A 436 -37.35 -7.06 -36.27
CA LEU A 436 -35.90 -7.09 -36.43
C LEU A 436 -35.54 -7.86 -37.70
N ASN A 437 -34.42 -7.49 -38.34
CA ASN A 437 -33.85 -8.22 -39.48
C ASN A 437 -34.82 -8.47 -40.64
N TYR A 438 -35.71 -7.51 -40.89
CA TYR A 438 -36.81 -7.66 -41.85
C TYR A 438 -36.38 -7.60 -43.33
N ASP A 439 -35.13 -7.24 -43.60
CA ASP A 439 -34.51 -7.34 -44.93
C ASP A 439 -34.18 -8.79 -45.32
N GLN A 440 -34.12 -9.71 -44.35
CA GLN A 440 -33.75 -11.11 -44.55
C GLN A 440 -34.72 -12.05 -43.84
N HIS A 441 -34.42 -12.39 -42.58
CA HIS A 441 -35.20 -13.31 -41.76
C HIS A 441 -35.84 -12.53 -40.60
N PRO A 442 -37.08 -12.03 -40.77
CA PRO A 442 -37.71 -11.18 -39.78
C PRO A 442 -38.01 -11.91 -38.47
N GLU A 443 -37.77 -11.24 -37.36
CA GLU A 443 -38.24 -11.63 -36.02
C GLU A 443 -39.13 -10.54 -35.45
N VAL A 444 -40.30 -10.91 -34.91
CA VAL A 444 -41.24 -9.99 -34.28
C VAL A 444 -41.15 -10.11 -32.77
N ILE A 445 -40.97 -8.97 -32.09
CA ILE A 445 -40.86 -8.86 -30.64
C ILE A 445 -41.96 -7.94 -30.13
N TYR A 446 -42.87 -8.49 -29.33
CA TYR A 446 -43.84 -7.71 -28.58
C TYR A 446 -43.23 -7.32 -27.21
N HIS A 447 -43.01 -6.03 -26.99
CA HIS A 447 -42.34 -5.51 -25.78
C HIS A 447 -43.24 -5.52 -24.54
N SER A 448 -44.55 -5.57 -24.77
CA SER A 448 -45.55 -5.80 -23.75
C SER A 448 -46.80 -6.40 -24.41
N VAL A 449 -47.56 -7.15 -23.62
CA VAL A 449 -48.85 -7.74 -24.03
C VAL A 449 -49.99 -7.10 -23.23
N PRO A 450 -51.19 -6.94 -23.84
CA PRO A 450 -52.36 -6.41 -23.15
C PRO A 450 -52.74 -7.26 -21.93
N SER A 451 -53.24 -6.60 -20.88
CA SER A 451 -53.51 -7.19 -19.57
C SER A 451 -54.53 -8.36 -19.59
N ALA A 452 -55.27 -8.54 -20.68
CA ALA A 452 -56.32 -9.56 -20.83
C ALA A 452 -55.83 -10.98 -21.19
N THR A 453 -54.53 -11.18 -21.48
CA THR A 453 -54.00 -12.47 -21.96
C THR A 453 -52.94 -13.10 -21.06
N SER A 454 -52.99 -12.83 -19.75
CA SER A 454 -52.02 -13.38 -18.79
C SER A 454 -52.24 -14.87 -18.48
N LEU A 455 -51.78 -15.75 -19.36
CA LEU A 455 -51.43 -17.13 -18.99
C LEU A 455 -49.92 -17.23 -18.79
N GLY A 456 -49.51 -16.87 -17.57
CA GLY A 456 -48.35 -17.40 -16.83
C GLY A 456 -46.96 -17.33 -17.48
N GLY A 457 -46.13 -16.37 -17.05
CA GLY A 457 -44.70 -16.37 -17.41
C GLY A 457 -43.87 -15.29 -16.71
N VAL A 458 -43.40 -15.62 -15.51
CA VAL A 458 -42.30 -15.02 -14.71
C VAL A 458 -41.55 -13.82 -15.34
N SER A 459 -41.75 -12.63 -14.76
CA SER A 459 -40.86 -11.48 -14.93
C SER A 459 -39.49 -11.75 -14.30
N LYS A 460 -38.47 -12.07 -15.10
CA LYS A 460 -37.07 -12.12 -14.66
C LYS A 460 -36.39 -10.81 -15.02
N ARG A 461 -36.22 -9.92 -14.03
CA ARG A 461 -35.19 -8.88 -14.07
C ARG A 461 -33.82 -9.58 -14.17
N ARG A 462 -33.08 -9.30 -15.23
CA ARG A 462 -31.63 -9.57 -15.32
C ARG A 462 -30.96 -8.30 -15.85
N GLY A 463 -30.11 -7.72 -15.01
CA GLY A 463 -29.37 -6.51 -15.33
C GLY A 463 -28.37 -6.75 -16.45
N TYR A 464 -28.26 -5.76 -17.34
CA TYR A 464 -27.16 -5.60 -18.28
C TYR A 464 -26.87 -4.12 -18.46
N GLY A 465 -25.59 -3.82 -18.70
CA GLY A 465 -25.05 -2.47 -18.84
C GLY A 465 -25.73 -1.70 -19.97
N TYR A 466 -26.40 -0.62 -19.58
CA TYR A 466 -27.03 0.36 -20.45
C TYR A 466 -26.10 1.56 -20.55
N PHE A 467 -25.81 2.09 -21.76
CA PHE A 467 -25.70 3.54 -21.96
C PHE A 467 -26.07 3.97 -23.38
N ILE A 468 -26.68 5.16 -23.41
CA ILE A 468 -27.51 5.84 -24.40
C ILE A 468 -26.73 6.38 -25.61
N GLY A 469 -27.38 6.32 -26.78
CA GLY A 469 -26.97 6.98 -28.00
C GLY A 469 -27.12 8.50 -27.95
N LYS A 470 -26.02 9.19 -28.29
CA LYS A 470 -25.96 10.56 -28.84
C LYS A 470 -24.69 10.69 -29.70
N ALA A 471 -24.73 10.15 -30.91
CA ALA A 471 -23.84 10.54 -32.01
C ALA A 471 -24.76 10.63 -33.23
N PHE A 472 -25.08 11.78 -33.81
CA PHE A 472 -24.23 12.85 -34.31
C PHE A 472 -24.88 14.20 -34.05
N ASN A 473 -24.28 15.04 -33.22
CA ASN A 473 -24.44 16.48 -33.38
C ASN A 473 -23.25 17.20 -32.78
N THR A 474 -22.34 17.65 -33.64
CA THR A 474 -21.47 18.78 -33.33
C THR A 474 -21.59 19.81 -34.45
N LYS A 475 -22.16 20.98 -34.15
CA LYS A 475 -21.37 22.21 -34.19
C LYS A 475 -20.92 22.45 -32.75
N SER A 476 -19.70 22.01 -32.45
CA SER A 476 -18.90 22.31 -31.26
C SER A 476 -19.58 23.21 -30.19
N TYR A 477 -19.73 22.67 -28.97
CA TYR A 477 -19.38 23.41 -27.74
C TYR A 477 -20.36 24.42 -27.08
N ARG A 478 -21.63 24.62 -27.49
CA ARG A 478 -22.45 25.69 -26.85
C ARG A 478 -23.38 25.34 -25.67
N ASN A 479 -23.84 24.10 -25.49
CA ASN A 479 -24.89 23.81 -24.47
C ASN A 479 -24.41 23.01 -23.25
N GLN A 480 -23.11 22.71 -23.14
CA GLN A 480 -22.57 21.92 -22.02
C GLN A 480 -22.51 22.73 -20.70
N THR A 481 -22.65 24.06 -20.77
CA THR A 481 -22.56 24.95 -19.59
C THR A 481 -23.93 25.29 -19.00
N ASP A 482 -25.00 25.34 -19.82
CA ASP A 482 -26.29 25.87 -19.37
C ASP A 482 -27.16 24.83 -18.63
N ASN A 483 -27.12 23.55 -19.03
CA ASN A 483 -27.90 22.51 -18.33
C ASN A 483 -27.29 22.10 -16.98
N ILE A 484 -25.98 22.29 -16.78
CA ILE A 484 -25.33 22.08 -15.46
C ILE A 484 -25.77 23.16 -14.47
N ASN A 485 -25.98 24.39 -14.96
CA ASN A 485 -26.52 25.49 -14.16
C ASN A 485 -28.01 25.29 -13.83
N GLU A 486 -28.79 24.69 -14.75
CA GLU A 486 -30.19 24.34 -14.52
C GLU A 486 -30.36 23.19 -13.50
N LEU A 487 -29.49 22.17 -13.54
CA LEU A 487 -29.45 21.09 -12.54
C LEU A 487 -29.03 21.56 -11.15
N ARG A 488 -28.15 22.57 -11.04
CA ARG A 488 -27.78 23.18 -9.75
C ARG A 488 -28.93 23.99 -9.14
N LEU A 489 -29.72 24.68 -9.96
CA LEU A 489 -30.91 25.42 -9.52
C LEU A 489 -32.02 24.51 -8.96
N LEU A 490 -32.24 23.35 -9.59
CA LEU A 490 -33.23 22.37 -9.12
C LEU A 490 -32.82 21.68 -7.81
N ILE A 491 -31.52 21.49 -7.57
CA ILE A 491 -31.01 20.95 -6.28
C ILE A 491 -31.15 21.98 -5.14
N CYS A 492 -31.06 23.29 -5.42
CA CYS A 492 -31.29 24.34 -4.43
C CYS A 492 -32.77 24.53 -4.07
N LEU A 493 -33.71 24.26 -5.00
CA LEU A 493 -35.15 24.32 -4.75
C LEU A 493 -35.71 23.08 -4.02
N ALA A 494 -35.00 21.95 -4.06
CA ALA A 494 -35.37 20.73 -3.35
C ALA A 494 -34.84 20.66 -1.89
N ARG A 495 -34.22 21.73 -1.38
CA ARG A 495 -33.72 21.85 0.00
C ARG A 495 -34.29 23.05 0.77
N ALA A 496 -35.45 23.57 0.34
CA ALA A 496 -36.30 24.43 1.15
C ALA A 496 -37.24 23.60 2.03
#